data_AF-A0A259IPQ2-F1
#
_entry.id   AF-A0A259IPQ2-F1
#
_cell.length_a   1.000
_cell.length_b   1.000
_cell.length_c   1.000
_cell.angle_alpha   90.00
_cell.angle_beta   90.00
_cell.angle_gamma   90.00
#
_symmetry.space_group_name_H-M   'P 1'
#
loop_
_entity.id
_entity.type
_entity.pdbx_description
1 polymer ?
#
loop_
_entity_poly.entity_id
_entity_poly.type
_entity_poly.pdbx_seq_one_letter_code
_entity_poly.pdbx_strand_id
1 'polypeptide(L)'
;MSLSSPVPRARDLPTAYSYYWSGDALRSRSVSDVVLSGRVDVPVPPAKLLADWERETSLRLGLAPGDVEALPLARARMRWPDYKHCVQAVTDWTSTFGLQDVLASSDVALMAC
;
A
#
# COMPACT_ATOMS: atom_id res chain seq x y z
N MET A 1 14.15 -32.27 -15.44
CA MET A 1 12.70 -32.08 -15.21
C MET A 1 12.53 -30.76 -14.48
N SER A 2 12.25 -29.67 -15.21
CA SER A 2 11.99 -28.36 -14.59
C SER A 2 10.57 -28.33 -14.06
N LEU A 3 10.43 -28.24 -12.74
CA LEU A 3 9.16 -27.91 -12.11
C LEU A 3 8.90 -26.42 -12.35
N SER A 4 8.10 -26.12 -13.38
CA SER A 4 7.48 -24.81 -13.51
C SER A 4 6.47 -24.70 -12.37
N SER A 5 6.85 -24.03 -11.28
CA SER A 5 5.90 -23.66 -10.23
C SER A 5 4.77 -22.86 -10.89
N PRO A 6 3.49 -23.22 -10.67
CA PRO A 6 2.40 -22.43 -11.20
C PRO A 6 2.43 -21.07 -10.48
N VAL A 7 2.76 -20.01 -11.23
CA VAL A 7 2.52 -18.64 -10.78
C VAL A 7 1.02 -18.57 -10.47
N PRO A 8 0.61 -18.24 -9.23
CA PRO A 8 -0.80 -18.13 -8.88
C PRO A 8 -1.46 -17.15 -9.87
N ARG A 9 -2.51 -17.61 -10.55
CA ARG A 9 -3.30 -16.71 -11.41
C ARG A 9 -4.00 -15.71 -10.49
N ALA A 10 -4.09 -14.44 -10.89
CA ALA A 10 -4.70 -13.35 -10.13
C ALA A 10 -6.05 -13.70 -9.46
N ARG A 11 -6.82 -14.62 -10.07
CA ARG A 11 -8.15 -15.06 -9.62
C ARG A 11 -8.18 -15.89 -8.33
N ASP A 12 -7.05 -16.48 -7.91
CA ASP A 12 -7.00 -17.35 -6.74
C ASP A 12 -6.51 -16.62 -5.47
N LEU A 13 -6.19 -15.32 -5.57
CA LEU A 13 -5.74 -14.52 -4.45
C LEU A 13 -6.93 -13.79 -3.81
N PRO A 14 -7.08 -13.83 -2.48
CA PRO A 14 -8.14 -13.10 -1.80
C PRO A 14 -8.02 -11.62 -2.14
N THR A 15 -9.11 -11.05 -2.68
CA THR A 15 -9.17 -9.64 -3.04
C THR A 15 -8.74 -8.78 -1.85
N ALA A 16 -7.84 -7.83 -2.08
CA ALA A 16 -7.40 -6.91 -1.04
C ALA A 16 -8.56 -5.98 -0.66
N TYR A 17 -9.22 -6.26 0.47
CA TYR A 17 -10.26 -5.43 1.06
C TYR A 17 -9.67 -4.56 2.17
N SER A 18 -10.03 -3.27 2.16
CA SER A 18 -9.89 -2.38 3.31
C SER A 18 -11.28 -2.06 3.86
N TYR A 19 -11.45 -2.12 5.17
CA TYR A 19 -12.70 -1.79 5.86
C TYR A 19 -12.52 -0.51 6.67
N TYR A 20 -13.53 0.34 6.66
CA TYR A 20 -13.48 1.66 7.31
C TYR A 20 -14.86 2.08 7.79
N TRP A 21 -14.89 2.95 8.80
CA TRP A 21 -16.14 3.51 9.32
C TRP A 21 -16.51 4.78 8.56
N SER A 22 -17.79 4.90 8.20
CA SER A 22 -18.35 6.10 7.57
C SER A 22 -19.63 6.45 8.31
N GLY A 23 -19.50 7.32 9.32
CA GLY A 23 -20.54 7.51 10.33
C GLY A 23 -20.78 6.19 11.08
N ASP A 24 -22.04 5.79 11.19
CA ASP A 24 -22.45 4.55 11.88
C ASP A 24 -22.44 3.30 10.98
N ALA A 25 -21.93 3.42 9.74
CA ALA A 25 -21.89 2.32 8.78
C ALA A 25 -20.45 1.84 8.55
N LEU A 26 -20.25 0.53 8.63
CA LEU A 26 -19.01 -0.12 8.18
C LEU A 26 -19.04 -0.24 6.65
N ARG A 27 -18.02 0.30 5.98
CA ARG A 27 -17.85 0.25 4.53
C ARG A 27 -16.56 -0.48 4.17
N SER A 28 -16.44 -0.85 2.90
CA SER A 28 -15.24 -1.48 2.37
C SER A 28 -14.85 -0.93 1.01
N ARG A 29 -13.56 -0.99 0.68
CA ARG A 29 -13.02 -0.84 -0.67
C ARG A 29 -12.16 -2.03 -1.03
N SER A 30 -12.05 -2.29 -2.33
CA SER A 30 -11.19 -3.33 -2.86
C SER A 30 -10.57 -2.90 -4.18
N VAL A 31 -9.50 -3.59 -4.56
CA VAL A 31 -8.99 -3.57 -5.93
C VAL A 31 -9.76 -4.58 -6.79
N SER A 32 -9.79 -4.36 -8.11
CA SER A 32 -10.41 -5.32 -9.04
C SER A 32 -9.65 -6.65 -9.04
N ASP A 33 -10.34 -7.74 -9.36
CA ASP A 33 -9.78 -9.08 -9.57
C ASP A 33 -8.71 -9.16 -10.69
N VAL A 34 -8.69 -8.20 -11.61
CA VAL A 34 -7.64 -8.07 -12.64
C VAL A 34 -6.32 -7.54 -12.08
N VAL A 35 -6.34 -6.92 -10.90
CA VAL A 35 -5.15 -6.36 -10.25
C VAL A 35 -4.44 -7.46 -9.47
N LEU A 36 -3.17 -7.69 -9.81
CA LEU A 36 -2.30 -8.55 -9.00
C LEU A 36 -2.10 -7.89 -7.64
N SER A 37 -2.41 -8.63 -6.58
CA SER A 37 -2.26 -8.18 -5.20
C SER A 37 -1.63 -9.27 -4.36
N GLY A 38 -0.97 -8.89 -3.27
CA GLY A 38 -0.37 -9.83 -2.33
C GLY A 38 -0.25 -9.20 -0.95
N ARG A 39 -0.01 -10.04 0.06
CA ARG A 39 0.27 -9.58 1.41
C ARG A 39 1.77 -9.48 1.62
N VAL A 40 2.21 -8.35 2.15
CA VAL A 40 3.60 -8.08 2.51
C VAL A 40 3.62 -7.75 3.99
N ASP A 41 4.47 -8.43 4.74
CA ASP A 41 4.72 -8.07 6.13
C ASP A 41 5.56 -6.80 6.16
N VAL A 42 4.97 -5.71 6.65
CA VAL A 42 5.61 -4.41 6.73
C VAL A 42 6.01 -4.15 8.19
N PRO A 43 7.23 -3.66 8.46
CA PRO A 43 7.62 -3.31 9.82
C PRO A 43 6.69 -2.24 10.40
N VAL A 44 6.43 -2.33 11.70
CA VAL A 44 5.65 -1.32 12.42
C VAL A 44 6.32 0.05 12.22
N PRO A 45 5.62 1.05 11.66
CA PRO A 45 6.20 2.38 11.47
C PRO A 45 6.62 3.01 12.80
N PRO A 46 7.74 3.76 12.86
CA PRO A 46 8.13 4.48 14.06
C PRO A 46 7.04 5.45 14.53
N ALA A 47 6.91 5.65 15.84
CA ALA A 47 5.87 6.51 16.42
C ALA A 47 5.83 7.93 15.83
N LYS A 48 7.01 8.48 15.49
CA LYS A 48 7.12 9.78 14.83
C LYS A 48 6.45 9.79 13.45
N LEU A 49 6.70 8.74 12.65
CA LEU A 49 6.10 8.59 11.34
C LEU A 49 4.57 8.49 11.43
N LEU A 50 4.07 7.71 12.39
CA LEU A 50 2.62 7.62 12.65
C LEU A 50 2.03 8.99 13.03
N ALA A 51 2.69 9.74 13.90
CA ALA A 51 2.24 11.09 14.28
C ALA A 51 2.25 12.08 13.11
N ASP A 52 3.25 11.97 12.21
CA ASP A 52 3.32 12.81 11.01
C ASP A 52 2.22 12.46 9.99
N TRP A 53 1.92 11.17 9.81
CA TRP A 53 0.80 10.71 8.98
C TRP A 53 -0.55 11.18 9.51
N GLU A 54 -0.79 11.06 10.81
CA GLU A 54 -2.01 11.52 11.46
C GLU A 54 -2.19 13.03 11.26
N ARG A 55 -1.15 13.81 11.57
CA ARG A 55 -1.16 15.27 11.39
C ARG A 55 -1.48 15.65 9.95
N GLU A 56 -0.91 14.94 8.99
CA GLU A 56 -1.07 15.26 7.58
C GLU A 56 -2.45 14.90 7.03
N THR A 57 -2.93 13.71 7.35
CA THR A 57 -4.24 13.23 6.91
C THR A 57 -5.34 14.12 7.48
N SER A 58 -5.22 14.46 8.77
CA SER A 58 -6.21 15.27 9.49
C SER A 58 -6.15 16.77 9.20
N LEU A 59 -4.97 17.35 8.92
CA LEU A 59 -4.83 18.82 8.78
C LEU A 59 -4.54 19.32 7.37
N ARG A 60 -4.01 18.48 6.47
CA ARG A 60 -3.51 18.94 5.16
C ARG A 60 -4.23 18.31 3.98
N LEU A 61 -4.57 17.04 4.06
CA LEU A 61 -5.20 16.33 2.94
C LEU A 61 -6.73 16.44 2.99
N GLY A 62 -7.33 16.55 4.18
CA GLY A 62 -8.78 16.74 4.32
C GLY A 62 -9.60 15.59 3.73
N LEU A 63 -9.02 14.38 3.72
CA LEU A 63 -9.64 13.18 3.14
C LEU A 63 -10.80 12.72 4.02
N ALA A 64 -11.95 12.45 3.40
CA ALA A 64 -13.04 11.78 4.07
C ALA A 64 -12.73 10.26 4.19
N PRO A 65 -13.34 9.55 5.15
CA PRO A 65 -13.20 8.10 5.24
C PRO A 65 -13.57 7.42 3.92
N GLY A 66 -12.65 6.61 3.41
CA GLY A 66 -12.72 5.97 2.12
C GLY A 66 -12.16 6.77 0.96
N ASP A 67 -11.73 8.02 1.10
CA ASP A 67 -11.06 8.71 0.01
C ASP A 67 -9.69 8.08 -0.27
N VAL A 68 -9.32 8.08 -1.55
CA VAL A 68 -8.04 7.54 -2.03
C VAL A 68 -7.31 8.64 -2.77
N GLU A 69 -6.11 8.97 -2.31
CA GLU A 69 -5.25 10.00 -2.89
C GLU A 69 -3.96 9.38 -3.42
N ALA A 70 -3.58 9.73 -4.65
CA ALA A 70 -2.32 9.30 -5.24
C ALA A 70 -1.18 10.24 -4.80
N LEU A 71 -0.09 9.66 -4.33
CA LEU A 71 1.12 10.36 -3.91
C LEU A 71 2.33 9.77 -4.63
N PRO A 72 3.12 10.57 -5.36
CA PRO A 72 4.35 10.08 -5.95
C PRO A 72 5.27 9.48 -4.90
N LEU A 73 5.70 8.22 -5.09
CA LEU A 73 6.50 7.50 -4.07
C LEU A 73 7.78 8.26 -3.74
N ALA A 74 8.44 8.85 -4.74
CA ALA A 74 9.61 9.68 -4.54
C ALA A 74 9.34 10.85 -3.57
N ARG A 75 8.19 11.53 -3.72
CA ARG A 75 7.78 12.63 -2.84
C ARG A 75 7.43 12.13 -1.44
N ALA A 76 6.74 11.00 -1.32
CA ALA A 76 6.41 10.39 -0.04
C ALA A 76 7.68 10.03 0.76
N ARG A 77 8.70 9.46 0.10
CA ARG A 77 10.00 9.13 0.71
C ARG A 77 10.76 10.36 1.19
N MET A 78 10.74 11.45 0.42
CA MET A 78 11.34 12.72 0.83
C MET A 78 10.61 13.34 2.03
N ARG A 79 9.29 13.26 2.03
CA ARG A 79 8.43 13.83 3.07
C ARG A 79 8.53 13.08 4.40
N TRP A 80 8.68 11.76 4.34
CA TRP A 80 8.73 10.89 5.50
C TRP A 80 9.94 9.95 5.44
N PRO A 81 11.11 10.39 5.94
CA PRO A 81 12.35 9.62 5.80
C PRO A 81 12.28 8.20 6.39
N ASP A 82 11.52 8.01 7.47
CA ASP A 82 11.35 6.70 8.13
C ASP A 82 10.44 5.74 7.34
N TYR A 83 9.68 6.24 6.35
CA TYR A 83 8.85 5.43 5.45
C TYR A 83 9.68 4.46 4.61
N LYS A 84 11.00 4.72 4.49
CA LYS A 84 11.95 3.86 3.78
C LYS A 84 11.89 2.40 4.23
N HIS A 85 11.61 2.12 5.51
CA HIS A 85 11.55 0.75 6.00
C HIS A 85 10.34 -0.01 5.43
N CYS A 86 9.20 0.68 5.29
CA CYS A 86 8.02 0.10 4.65
C CYS A 86 8.24 -0.10 3.15
N VAL A 87 8.83 0.90 2.49
CA VAL A 87 9.18 0.81 1.07
C VAL A 87 10.17 -0.33 0.80
N GLN A 88 11.14 -0.55 1.69
CA GLN A 88 12.11 -1.64 1.54
C GLN A 88 11.42 -3.01 1.56
N ALA A 89 10.48 -3.24 2.48
CA ALA A 89 9.73 -4.51 2.53
C ALA A 89 8.98 -4.79 1.21
N VAL A 90 8.38 -3.76 0.61
CA VAL A 90 7.71 -3.87 -0.68
C VAL A 90 8.72 -4.11 -1.82
N THR A 91 9.85 -3.40 -1.83
CA THR A 91 10.94 -3.61 -2.80
C THR A 91 11.49 -5.03 -2.76
N ASP A 92 11.72 -5.56 -1.56
CA ASP A 92 12.22 -6.92 -1.37
C ASP A 92 11.20 -7.93 -1.91
N TRP A 93 9.93 -7.72 -1.58
CA TRP A 93 8.82 -8.55 -2.07
C TRP A 93 8.68 -8.51 -3.60
N THR A 94 8.67 -7.34 -4.23
CA THR A 94 8.57 -7.23 -5.70
C THR A 94 9.79 -7.84 -6.40
N SER A 95 10.97 -7.76 -5.77
CA SER A 95 12.19 -8.39 -6.29
C SER A 95 12.09 -9.91 -6.35
N THR A 96 11.35 -10.55 -5.44
CA THR A 96 11.11 -12.01 -5.50
C THR A 96 10.31 -12.44 -6.73
N PHE A 97 9.60 -11.52 -7.38
CA PHE A 97 8.85 -11.74 -8.63
C PHE A 97 9.56 -11.20 -9.87
N GLY A 98 10.81 -10.74 -9.76
CA GLY A 98 11.55 -10.15 -10.88
C GLY A 98 11.07 -8.74 -11.28
N LEU A 99 10.48 -8.01 -10.33
CA LEU A 99 9.97 -6.64 -10.51
C LEU A 99 10.82 -5.63 -9.73
N GLN A 100 12.14 -5.64 -9.92
CA GLN A 100 13.07 -4.86 -9.09
C GLN A 100 12.88 -3.34 -9.24
N ASP A 101 12.64 -2.86 -10.47
CA ASP A 101 12.60 -1.42 -10.76
C ASP A 101 11.18 -0.83 -10.78
N VAL A 102 10.15 -1.64 -10.56
CA VAL A 102 8.75 -1.21 -10.70
C VAL A 102 8.41 -0.04 -9.78
N LEU A 103 8.98 -0.02 -8.58
CA LEU A 103 8.69 1.02 -7.59
C LEU A 103 9.38 2.35 -7.91
N ALA A 104 10.43 2.37 -8.74
CA ALA A 104 11.17 3.60 -9.03
C ALA A 104 10.31 4.67 -9.72
N SER A 105 9.35 4.24 -10.54
CA SER A 105 8.40 5.10 -11.26
C SER A 105 6.97 4.98 -10.74
N SER A 106 6.73 4.24 -9.65
CA SER A 106 5.39 4.02 -9.12
C SER A 106 4.91 5.15 -8.22
N ASP A 107 3.60 5.34 -8.19
CA ASP A 107 2.90 6.12 -7.18
C ASP A 107 2.46 5.22 -6.02
N VAL A 108 2.21 5.83 -4.88
CA VAL A 108 1.54 5.21 -3.72
C VAL A 108 0.13 5.77 -3.63
N ALA A 109 -0.86 4.91 -3.42
CA ALA A 109 -2.20 5.34 -3.07
C ALA A 109 -2.37 5.33 -1.55
N LEU A 110 -2.76 6.46 -0.97
CA LEU A 110 -3.16 6.58 0.43
C LEU A 110 -4.69 6.46 0.50
N MET A 111 -5.20 5.57 1.35
CA MET A 111 -6.63 5.48 1.64
C MET A 111 -6.90 5.93 3.08
N ALA A 112 -7.80 6.89 3.26
CA ALA A 112 -8.31 7.23 4.58
C ALA A 112 -9.28 6.13 5.06
N CYS A 113 -9.08 5.61 6.27
CA CYS A 113 -9.90 4.54 6.86
C CYS A 113 -10.45 4.98 8.22
#